data_AF-A0A4S8LMM6-F1
#
_entry.id   AF-A0A4S8LMM6-F1
#
_cell.length_a   1.000
_cell.length_b   1.000
_cell.length_c   1.000
_cell.angle_alpha   90.00
_cell.angle_beta   90.00
_cell.angle_gamma   90.00
#
_symmetry.space_group_name_H-M   'P 1'
#
loop_
_entity.id
_entity.type
_entity.pdbx_description
1 polymer ?
#
loop_
_entity_poly.entity_id
_entity_poly.type
_entity_poly.pdbx_seq_one_letter_code
_entity_poly.pdbx_strand_id
1 'polypeptide(L)' 'EHVIVLGLVSCPDNPQSCLPPDAGRGTVLYNGPFNPQFGTPFNGLPPHEYIKAPIQDTTKKGVAQLQFLQLSLIG' A
#
# COMPACT_ATOMS: atom_id res chain seq x y z
N GLU A 1 15.04 9.54 -5.92
CA GLU A 1 14.64 8.13 -5.69
C GLU A 1 13.13 8.06 -5.45
N HIS A 2 12.42 7.05 -5.98
CA HIS A 2 10.97 6.86 -5.76
C HIS A 2 10.73 5.63 -4.87
N VAL A 3 10.04 5.84 -3.75
CA VAL A 3 9.73 4.79 -2.77
C VAL A 3 8.22 4.66 -2.63
N ILE A 4 7.75 3.41 -2.54
CA ILE A 4 6.36 3.07 -2.27
C ILE A 4 6.25 2.40 -0.91
N VAL A 5 5.27 2.83 -0.13
CA VAL A 5 4.89 2.21 1.13
C VAL A 5 3.41 1.85 1.08
N LEU A 6 3.09 0.60 1.38
CA LEU A 6 1.73 0.12 1.61
C LEU A 6 1.53 -0.15 3.10
N GLY A 7 0.48 0.40 3.68
CA GLY A 7 0.10 0.18 5.08
C GLY A 7 -1.33 -0.30 5.20
N LEU A 8 -1.63 -1.10 6.23
CA LEU A 8 -2.96 -1.58 6.54
C LEU A 8 -3.36 -1.17 7.96
N VAL A 9 -4.45 -0.42 8.07
CA VAL A 9 -5.07 -0.07 9.35
C VAL A 9 -6.32 -0.93 9.53
N SER A 10 -6.33 -1.83 10.50
CA SER A 10 -7.53 -2.60 10.85
C SER A 10 -8.37 -1.80 11.86
N CYS A 11 -9.67 -1.67 11.59
CA CYS A 11 -10.62 -0.83 12.32
C CYS A 11 -11.88 -1.63 12.74
N PRO A 12 -11.73 -2.81 13.37
CA PRO A 12 -12.86 -3.70 13.66
C PRO A 12 -13.80 -3.10 14.71
N ASP A 13 -13.25 -2.29 15.61
CA ASP A 13 -13.94 -1.69 16.75
C ASP A 13 -14.61 -0.34 16.38
N ASN A 14 -14.34 0.21 15.19
CA ASN A 14 -14.98 1.41 14.66
C ASN A 14 -15.29 1.27 13.15
N PRO A 15 -16.33 0.50 12.79
CA PRO A 15 -16.63 0.19 11.40
C PRO A 15 -17.14 1.38 10.57
N GLN A 16 -17.56 2.48 11.22
CA GLN A 16 -18.03 3.68 10.52
C GLN A 16 -16.88 4.58 10.05
N SER A 17 -15.71 4.50 10.68
CA SER A 17 -14.55 5.30 10.30
C SER A 17 -13.26 4.66 10.80
N CYS A 18 -12.38 4.28 9.87
CA CYS A 18 -10.96 4.15 10.20
C CYS A 18 -10.40 5.51 10.64
N LEU A 19 -9.27 5.49 11.36
CA LEU A 19 -8.53 6.72 11.65
C LEU A 19 -8.20 7.44 10.32
N PRO A 20 -8.26 8.78 10.28
CA PRO A 20 -7.91 9.50 9.07
C PRO A 20 -6.45 9.19 8.68
N PRO A 21 -6.11 9.27 7.37
CA PRO A 21 -4.84 8.75 6.84
C PRO A 21 -3.58 9.35 7.49
N ASP A 22 -3.71 10.54 8.06
CA ASP A 22 -2.67 11.32 8.75
C ASP A 22 -2.52 10.94 10.24
N ALA A 23 -3.52 10.31 10.86
CA ALA A 23 -3.56 10.01 12.29
C ALA A 23 -2.90 8.67 12.70
N GLY A 24 -2.44 7.86 11.75
CA GLY A 24 -1.78 6.62 12.09
C GLY A 24 -1.15 5.89 10.92
N ARG A 25 0.06 5.39 11.14
CA ARG A 25 0.68 4.37 10.30
C ARG A 25 0.09 3.02 10.70
N GLY A 26 -0.70 2.43 9.81
CA GLY A 26 -1.09 1.04 9.94
C GLY A 26 0.12 0.10 9.91
N THR A 27 -0.13 -1.20 9.98
CA THR A 27 0.91 -2.22 9.78
C THR A 27 1.46 -2.10 8.36
N VAL A 28 2.77 -1.92 8.21
CA VAL A 28 3.42 -1.83 6.89
C VAL A 28 3.37 -3.21 6.22
N LEU A 29 2.76 -3.27 5.04
CA LEU A 29 2.69 -4.48 4.20
C LEU A 29 3.78 -4.50 3.12
N TYR A 30 4.23 -3.33 2.66
CA TYR A 30 5.30 -3.18 1.66
C TYR A 30 6.05 -1.89 1.93
N ASN A 31 7.37 -1.93 1.77
CA ASN A 31 8.24 -0.77 1.79
C ASN A 31 9.44 -1.05 0.87
N GLY A 32 9.48 -0.38 -0.27
CA GLY A 32 10.51 -0.64 -1.27
C GLY A 32 10.52 0.38 -2.40
N PRO A 33 11.54 0.31 -3.27
CA PRO A 33 11.60 1.16 -4.45
C PRO A 33 10.44 0.87 -5.40
N PHE A 34 10.04 1.87 -6.17
CA PHE A 34 9.16 1.66 -7.32
C PHE A 34 9.98 1.15 -8.51
N ASN A 35 9.66 -0.03 -9.02
CA ASN A 35 10.37 -0.69 -10.12
C ASN A 35 9.40 -1.12 -11.24
N PRO A 36 8.82 -0.16 -11.98
CA PRO A 36 7.83 -0.46 -13.01
C PRO A 36 8.46 -1.19 -14.20
N GLN A 37 7.75 -2.19 -14.71
CA GLN A 37 8.15 -2.98 -15.89
C GLN A 37 7.10 -2.84 -16.99
N PHE A 38 7.53 -2.98 -18.25
CA PHE A 38 6.58 -3.11 -19.35
C PHE A 38 5.89 -4.48 -19.28
N GLY A 39 4.58 -4.50 -19.53
CA GLY A 39 3.83 -5.75 -19.64
C GLY A 39 4.41 -6.66 -20.73
N THR A 40 4.44 -7.97 -20.48
CA THR A 40 4.85 -8.97 -21.48
C THR A 40 3.69 -9.95 -21.68
N PRO A 41 3.02 -9.98 -22.86
CA PRO A 41 3.33 -9.22 -24.07
C PRO A 41 3.03 -7.71 -23.93
N PHE A 42 3.72 -6.90 -24.73
CA PHE A 42 3.49 -5.45 -24.75
C PHE A 42 2.06 -5.15 -25.21
N ASN A 43 1.33 -4.39 -24.39
CA ASN A 43 -0.08 -4.08 -24.59
C ASN A 43 -0.35 -2.57 -24.78
N GLY A 44 0.69 -1.76 -25.00
CA GLY A 44 0.56 -0.31 -25.17
C GLY A 44 0.34 0.48 -23.87
N LEU A 45 0.28 -0.19 -22.71
CA LEU A 45 0.14 0.49 -21.42
C LEU A 45 1.49 0.98 -20.89
N PRO A 46 1.50 2.07 -20.08
CA PRO A 46 2.71 2.51 -19.41
C PRO A 46 3.29 1.42 -18.49
N PRO A 47 4.60 1.49 -18.18
CA PRO A 47 5.24 0.63 -17.20
C PRO A 47 4.48 0.63 -15.87
N HIS A 48 4.26 -0.55 -15.31
CA HIS A 48 3.59 -0.74 -14.03
C HIS A 48 4.26 -1.86 -13.25
N GLU A 49 4.04 -1.87 -11.95
CA GLU A 49 4.60 -2.88 -11.06
C GLU A 49 3.47 -3.60 -10.32
N TYR A 50 3.56 -4.93 -10.27
CA TYR A 50 2.67 -5.73 -9.44
C TYR A 50 3.29 -5.89 -8.05
N ILE A 51 2.66 -5.28 -7.04
CA ILE A 51 3.11 -5.37 -5.65
C ILE A 51 2.25 -6.40 -4.91
N LYS A 52 2.87 -7.49 -4.46
CA LYS A 52 2.22 -8.49 -3.61
C LYS A 52 2.41 -8.12 -2.14
N ALA A 53 1.34 -7.70 -1.49
CA ALA A 53 1.33 -7.27 -0.09
C ALA A 53 0.46 -8.24 0.75
N PRO A 54 1.04 -9.29 1.36
CA PRO A 54 0.27 -10.26 2.13
C PRO A 54 -0.25 -9.63 3.43
N ILE A 55 -1.53 -9.84 3.72
CA ILE A 55 -2.14 -9.49 5.01
C ILE A 55 -1.86 -10.64 5.97
N GLN A 56 -1.38 -10.34 7.18
CA GLN A 56 -1.08 -11.37 8.17
C GLN A 56 -2.36 -11.95 8.79
N ASP A 57 -2.36 -13.24 9.10
CA ASP A 57 -3.51 -13.94 9.71
C ASP A 57 -3.89 -13.40 11.10
N THR A 58 -2.96 -12.73 11.78
CA THR A 58 -3.16 -12.04 13.07
C THR A 58 -3.94 -10.73 12.93
N THR A 59 -4.16 -10.25 11.70
CA THR A 59 -4.93 -9.03 11.44
C THR A 59 -6.38 -9.26 11.86
N LYS A 60 -6.88 -8.42 12.79
CA LYS A 60 -8.28 -8.49 13.21
C LYS A 60 -9.19 -8.34 11.98
N LYS A 61 -10.16 -9.26 11.87
CA LYS A 61 -11.19 -9.25 10.81
C LYS A 61 -12.16 -8.09 11.04
N GLY A 62 -12.57 -7.43 9.96
CA GLY A 62 -13.49 -6.30 10.01
C GLY A 62 -13.16 -5.26 8.96
N VAL A 63 -13.70 -4.06 9.14
CA VAL A 63 -13.37 -2.90 8.30
C VAL A 63 -11.87 -2.59 8.45
N ALA A 64 -11.20 -2.35 7.33
CA ALA A 64 -9.80 -1.96 7.30
C ALA A 64 -9.56 -0.94 6.19
N GLN A 65 -8.55 -0.11 6.37
CA GLN A 65 -8.09 0.88 5.40
C GLN A 65 -6.71 0.48 4.87
N LEU A 66 -6.61 0.37 3.55
CA LEU A 66 -5.33 0.24 2.85
C LEU A 66 -4.80 1.63 2.51
N GLN A 67 -3.60 1.95 2.97
CA GLN A 67 -2.92 3.22 2.76
C GLN A 67 -1.80 3.03 1.71
N PHE A 68 -1.74 3.94 0.74
CA PHE A 68 -0.69 3.99 -0.28
C PHE A 68 0.07 5.30 -0.14
N LEU A 69 1.38 5.23 0.01
CA LEU A 69 2.26 6.39 0.06
C LEU A 69 3.35 6.24 -1.00
N GLN A 70 3.45 7.24 -1.87
CA GLN A 70 4.53 7.38 -2.84
C GLN A 70 5.35 8.62 -2.49
N LEU A 71 6.65 8.42 -2.30
CA LEU A 71 7.60 9.46 -1.98
C LEU A 71 8.58 9.62 -3.13
N SER A 72 8.86 10.87 -3.48
CA SER A 72 9.91 11.24 -4.44
C SER A 72 10.97 12.02 -3.69
N LEU A 73 12.08 11.36 -3.36
CA LEU A 73 13.23 12.03 -2.75
C LEU A 73 14.04 12.70 -3.86
N ILE A 74 14.03 14.03 -3.85
CA ILE A 74 14.85 14.88 -4.71
C ILE A 74 15.93 15.45 -3.81
N GLY A 75 17.18 15.11 -4.09
CA GLY A 75 18.38 15.58 -3.39
C GLY A 75 19.44 16.00 -4.38
#